data_AF-A0A672MP06-F1
#
_entry.id   AF-A0A672MP06-F1
#
_cell.length_a   1.000
_cell.length_b   1.000
_cell.length_c   1.000
_cell.angle_alpha   90.00
_cell.angle_beta   90.00
_cell.angle_gamma   90.00
#
_symmetry.space_group_name_H-M   'P 1'
#
loop_
_entity.id
_entity.type
_entity.pdbx_description
1 polymer ?
#
loop_
_entity_poly.entity_id
_entity_poly.type
_entity_poly.pdbx_seq_one_letter_code
_entity_poly.pdbx_strand_id
1 'polypeptide(L)'
;MSADISSVQSCEDFSRERLQLNQHLEKMTEQMENVSVKLSWMAYDMVVLRTSPDLSESLKCLENEFLKCKAVICGPTDGQDKKSHPADDVVKTN
;
A
#
# COMPACT_ATOMS: atom_id res chain seq x y z
N MET A 1 1.96 14.45 -62.85
CA MET A 1 3.05 14.90 -61.97
C MET A 1 2.54 15.46 -60.64
N SER A 2 1.47 16.28 -60.58
CA SER A 2 0.99 16.81 -59.28
C SER A 2 0.30 15.79 -58.35
N ALA A 3 -0.31 14.74 -58.90
CA ALA A 3 -0.96 13.68 -58.10
C ALA A 3 0.05 12.82 -57.33
N ASP A 4 1.22 12.57 -57.94
CA ASP A 4 2.29 11.76 -57.34
C ASP A 4 2.96 12.50 -56.17
N ILE A 5 3.15 13.81 -56.29
CA ILE A 5 3.71 14.65 -55.22
C ILE A 5 2.74 14.72 -54.02
N SER A 6 1.43 14.84 -54.28
CA SER A 6 0.40 14.84 -53.24
C SER A 6 0.35 13.52 -52.45
N SER A 7 0.47 12.38 -53.16
CA SER A 7 0.46 11.05 -52.52
C SER A 7 1.71 10.80 -51.67
N VAL A 8 2.88 11.28 -52.09
CA VAL A 8 4.12 11.15 -51.33
C VAL A 8 4.06 12.00 -50.06
N GLN A 9 3.58 13.25 -50.16
CA GLN A 9 3.42 14.15 -49.02
C GLN A 9 2.50 13.55 -47.94
N SER A 10 1.36 12.98 -48.35
CA SER A 10 0.41 12.33 -47.44
C SER A 10 1.00 11.08 -46.74
N CYS A 11 1.86 10.32 -47.43
CA CYS A 11 2.54 9.16 -46.84
C CYS A 11 3.58 9.56 -45.78
N GLU A 12 4.30 10.65 -46.02
CA GLU A 12 5.25 11.21 -45.06
C GLU A 12 4.55 11.78 -43.81
N ASP A 13 3.42 12.47 -43.99
CA ASP A 13 2.63 13.01 -42.89
C ASP A 13 2.07 11.89 -42.01
N PHE A 14 1.49 10.84 -42.61
CA PHE A 14 1.04 9.66 -41.88
C PHE A 14 2.19 8.97 -41.13
N SER A 15 3.37 8.87 -41.74
CA SER A 15 4.55 8.29 -41.10
C SER A 15 5.01 9.11 -39.90
N ARG A 16 4.94 10.44 -39.99
CA ARG A 16 5.25 11.36 -38.88
C ARG A 16 4.25 11.22 -37.73
N GLU A 17 2.95 11.20 -38.03
CA GLU A 17 1.91 11.02 -37.02
C GLU A 17 2.05 9.70 -36.28
N ARG A 18 2.32 8.60 -36.99
CA ARG A 18 2.59 7.30 -36.37
C ARG A 18 3.82 7.33 -35.46
N LEU A 19 4.89 8.00 -35.86
CA LEU A 19 6.10 8.12 -35.05
C LEU A 19 5.82 8.91 -33.76
N GLN A 20 5.10 10.02 -33.86
CA GLN A 20 4.71 10.82 -32.69
C GLN A 20 3.81 10.04 -31.73
N LEU A 21 2.82 9.31 -32.27
CA LEU A 21 1.96 8.45 -31.47
C LEU A 21 2.78 7.38 -30.73
N ASN A 22 3.69 6.72 -31.43
CA ASN A 22 4.54 5.69 -30.84
C ASN A 22 5.40 6.26 -29.69
N GLN A 23 6.07 7.39 -29.90
CA GLN A 23 6.83 8.07 -28.85
C GLN A 23 5.98 8.46 -27.65
N HIS A 24 4.74 8.90 -27.88
CA HIS A 24 3.83 9.23 -26.78
C HIS A 24 3.44 7.97 -25.99
N LEU A 25 3.14 6.87 -26.67
CA LEU A 25 2.83 5.60 -26.00
C LEU A 25 4.01 5.10 -25.17
N GLU A 26 5.22 5.09 -25.73
CA GLU A 26 6.43 4.71 -24.98
C GLU A 26 6.60 5.56 -23.72
N LYS A 27 6.45 6.88 -23.82
CA LYS A 27 6.53 7.79 -22.68
C LYS A 27 5.43 7.51 -21.63
N MET A 28 4.20 7.28 -22.06
CA MET A 28 3.10 6.96 -21.14
C MET A 28 3.36 5.65 -20.41
N THR A 29 3.87 4.64 -21.11
CA THR A 29 4.23 3.34 -20.52
C THR A 29 5.34 3.51 -19.49
N GLU A 30 6.41 4.24 -19.81
CA GLU A 30 7.51 4.51 -18.87
C GLU A 30 7.03 5.28 -17.62
N GLN A 31 6.17 6.27 -17.81
CA GLN A 31 5.58 7.02 -16.69
C GLN A 31 4.73 6.12 -15.79
N MET A 32 3.92 5.25 -16.39
CA MET A 32 3.08 4.31 -15.63
C MET A 32 3.92 3.27 -14.90
N GLU A 33 4.99 2.76 -15.50
CA GLU A 33 5.94 1.87 -14.83
C GLU A 33 6.59 2.54 -13.62
N ASN A 34 7.09 3.77 -13.77
CA ASN A 34 7.70 4.53 -12.68
C ASN A 34 6.73 4.75 -11.51
N VAL A 35 5.48 5.14 -11.79
CA VAL A 35 4.44 5.29 -10.76
C VAL A 35 4.18 3.96 -10.07
N SER A 36 4.10 2.86 -10.83
CA SER A 36 3.84 1.52 -10.29
C SER A 36 4.95 1.10 -9.33
N VAL A 37 6.22 1.24 -9.72
CA VAL A 37 7.38 0.95 -8.87
C VAL A 37 7.35 1.78 -7.59
N LYS A 38 7.10 3.10 -7.69
CA LYS A 38 7.03 3.99 -6.53
C LYS A 38 5.91 3.58 -5.57
N LEU A 39 4.71 3.31 -6.08
CA LEU A 39 3.58 2.88 -5.24
C LEU A 39 3.88 1.55 -4.54
N SER A 40 4.52 0.60 -5.22
CA SER A 40 4.94 -0.67 -4.63
C SER A 40 5.94 -0.46 -3.48
N TRP A 41 6.95 0.39 -3.67
CA TRP A 41 7.91 0.72 -2.60
C TRP A 41 7.24 1.42 -1.42
N MET A 42 6.38 2.41 -1.68
CA MET A 42 5.64 3.09 -0.62
C MET A 42 4.73 2.14 0.16
N ALA A 43 4.07 1.21 -0.52
CA ALA A 43 3.24 0.19 0.12
C ALA A 43 4.09 -0.75 0.99
N TYR A 44 5.25 -1.20 0.47
CA TYR A 44 6.19 -2.03 1.22
C TYR A 44 6.67 -1.32 2.49
N ASP A 45 7.16 -0.08 2.36
CA ASP A 45 7.64 0.73 3.49
C ASP A 45 6.56 0.92 4.56
N MET A 46 5.32 1.23 4.15
CA MET A 46 4.20 1.36 5.08
C MET A 46 3.88 0.08 5.84
N VAL A 47 4.02 -1.09 5.21
CA VAL A 47 3.80 -2.38 5.88
C VAL A 47 4.94 -2.66 6.84
N VAL A 48 6.19 -2.53 6.38
CA VAL A 48 7.39 -2.78 7.19
C VAL A 48 7.41 -1.91 8.45
N LEU A 49 7.09 -0.61 8.34
CA LEU A 49 7.05 0.29 9.49
C LEU A 49 5.97 -0.11 10.51
N ARG A 50 4.79 -0.52 10.05
CA ARG A 50 3.68 -0.94 10.93
C ARG A 50 3.90 -2.31 11.57
N THR A 51 4.56 -3.22 10.86
CA THR A 51 4.87 -4.55 11.36
C THR A 51 6.27 -4.63 11.97
N SER A 52 6.90 -3.48 12.24
CA SER A 52 8.24 -3.47 12.80
C SER A 52 8.23 -4.13 14.19
N PRO A 53 9.01 -5.20 14.41
CA PRO A 53 9.03 -5.90 15.69
C PRO A 53 9.45 -4.96 16.82
N ASP A 54 10.39 -4.05 16.55
CA ASP A 54 10.88 -3.04 17.49
C ASP A 54 9.76 -2.13 18.02
N LEU A 55 8.79 -1.75 17.17
CA LEU A 55 7.65 -0.93 17.58
C LEU A 55 6.73 -1.71 18.53
N SER A 56 6.47 -2.98 18.23
CA SER A 56 5.66 -3.87 19.06
C SER A 56 6.32 -4.11 20.43
N GLU A 57 7.61 -4.43 20.44
CA GLU A 57 8.39 -4.63 21.66
C GLU A 57 8.45 -3.35 22.50
N SER A 58 8.67 -2.19 21.87
CA SER A 58 8.70 -0.89 22.54
C SER A 58 7.35 -0.54 23.17
N LEU A 59 6.23 -0.77 22.46
CA LEU A 59 4.89 -0.51 22.96
C LEU A 59 4.57 -1.41 24.16
N LYS A 60 4.93 -2.70 24.08
CA LYS A 60 4.75 -3.66 25.18
C LYS A 60 5.59 -3.29 26.41
N CYS A 61 6.83 -2.84 26.19
CA CYS A 61 7.70 -2.35 27.27
C CYS A 61 7.07 -1.14 27.96
N LEU A 62 6.59 -0.17 27.19
CA LEU A 62 5.92 1.02 27.70
C LEU A 62 4.66 0.69 28.51
N GLU A 63 3.81 -0.22 28.02
CA GLU A 63 2.63 -0.69 28.73
C GLU A 63 2.99 -1.30 30.09
N ASN A 64 4.02 -2.14 30.13
CA ASN A 64 4.47 -2.77 31.37
C ASN A 64 4.97 -1.72 32.39
N GLU A 65 5.78 -0.75 31.95
CA GLU A 65 6.24 0.33 32.83
C GLU A 65 5.09 1.23 33.30
N PHE A 66 4.11 1.50 32.44
CA PHE A 66 2.89 2.22 32.83
C PHE A 66 2.10 1.46 33.91
N LEU A 67 1.92 0.15 33.76
CA LEU A 67 1.23 -0.69 34.74
C LEU A 67 1.97 -0.71 36.09
N LYS A 68 3.31 -0.79 36.07
CA LYS A 68 4.14 -0.68 37.27
C LYS A 68 3.93 0.67 37.97
N CYS A 69 4.02 1.77 37.23
CA CYS A 69 3.78 3.11 37.76
C CYS A 69 2.36 3.25 38.36
N LYS A 70 1.35 2.74 37.65
CA LYS A 70 -0.04 2.75 38.12
C LYS A 70 -0.21 1.98 39.43
N ALA A 71 0.40 0.80 39.56
CA ALA A 71 0.35 0.02 40.80
C ALA A 71 1.01 0.73 41.99
N VAL A 72 2.09 1.47 41.75
CA VAL A 72 2.76 2.27 42.79
C VAL A 72 1.89 3.46 43.21
N ILE A 73 1.25 4.14 42.27
CA ILE A 73 0.46 5.37 42.53
C ILE A 73 -0.91 5.05 43.13
N CYS A 74 -1.63 4.09 42.54
CA CYS A 74 -3.01 3.77 42.90
C CYS A 74 -3.13 2.68 43.98
N GLY A 75 -2.00 2.09 44.41
CA GLY A 75 -1.98 0.85 45.17
C GLY A 75 -2.36 -0.36 44.30
N PRO A 76 -2.16 -1.60 44.79
CA PRO A 76 -2.59 -2.79 44.08
C PRO A 76 -4.11 -2.73 43.89
N THR A 77 -4.56 -2.67 42.64
CA THR A 77 -5.97 -2.93 42.33
C THR A 77 -6.20 -4.43 42.48
N ASP A 78 -6.73 -4.84 43.62
CA ASP A 78 -7.30 -6.18 43.78
C ASP A 78 -8.36 -6.42 42.69
N GLY A 79 -8.34 -7.62 42.13
CA GLY A 79 -8.82 -7.93 40.79
C GLY A 79 -10.27 -7.60 40.45
N GLN A 80 -10.48 -7.27 39.17
CA GLN A 80 -11.68 -7.61 38.40
C GLN A 80 -11.24 -8.04 37.00
N ASP A 81 -10.54 -9.17 36.92
CA ASP A 81 -10.58 -10.01 35.72
C ASP A 81 -11.75 -10.99 35.90
N LYS A 82 -12.96 -10.48 35.64
CA LYS A 82 -14.18 -11.27 35.51
C LYS A 82 -14.91 -10.84 34.26
N LYS A 83 -14.60 -11.50 33.14
CA LYS A 83 -15.65 -12.02 32.26
C LYS A 83 -15.33 -13.46 31.85
N SER A 84 -15.87 -14.35 32.66
CA SER A 84 -16.37 -15.66 32.27
C SER A 84 -17.29 -15.57 31.04
N HIS A 85 -16.95 -16.26 29.96
CA HIS A 85 -17.69 -17.45 29.49
C HIS A 85 -17.04 -18.07 28.23
N PRO A 86 -16.90 -19.41 28.17
CA PRO A 86 -16.78 -20.15 26.92
C PRO A 86 -18.18 -20.40 26.34
N ALA A 87 -18.33 -20.30 25.03
CA ALA A 87 -19.50 -20.79 24.31
C ALA A 87 -19.00 -21.65 23.15
N ASP A 88 -18.81 -22.94 23.44
CA ASP A 88 -18.80 -23.97 22.40
C ASP A 88 -20.25 -24.31 22.02
N ASP A 89 -20.44 -24.46 20.71
CA ASP A 89 -21.50 -25.19 19.99
C ASP A 89 -22.98 -24.78 20.12
N VAL A 90 -23.56 -24.34 18.99
CA VAL A 90 -24.46 -25.15 18.14
C VAL A 90 -24.85 -24.29 16.92
N VAL A 91 -24.23 -24.54 15.76
CA VAL A 91 -24.85 -24.27 14.46
C VAL A 91 -25.21 -25.63 13.87
N LYS A 92 -26.45 -26.06 14.08
CA LYS A 92 -27.11 -27.00 13.17
C LYS A 92 -27.77 -26.18 12.08
N THR A 93 -27.22 -26.27 10.89
CA THR A 93 -27.85 -25.88 9.63
C THR A 93 -29.16 -26.66 9.44
N ASN A 94 -30.25 -25.92 9.25
CA ASN A 94 -31.45 -26.40 8.55
C ASN A 94 -31.21 -26.34 7.04
#